data_AF-A0AAP5MDW0-F1
#
_entry.id   AF-A0AAP5MDW0-F1
#
_cell.length_a   1.000
_cell.length_b   1.000
_cell.length_c   1.000
_cell.angle_alpha   90.00
_cell.angle_beta   90.00
_cell.angle_gamma   90.00
#
_symmetry.space_group_name_H-M   'P 1'
#
loop_
_entity.id
_entity.type
_entity.pdbx_description
1 polymer ?
#
loop_
_entity_poly.entity_id
_entity_poly.type
_entity_poly.pdbx_seq_one_letter_code
_entity_poly.pdbx_strand_id
1 'polypeptide(L)' 'MVTVYLKNGESVQMPLEHLEDFIYANQDKIDTRFHQRRGSGRGNVPSNDTASS' A
#
# COMPACT_ATOMS: atom_id res chain seq x y z
N MET A 1 15.29 -5.65 9.35
CA MET A 1 14.00 -5.88 10.06
C MET A 1 12.89 -5.28 9.23
N VAL A 2 11.82 -6.03 9.02
CA VAL A 2 10.62 -5.65 8.27
C VAL A 2 9.41 -5.78 9.18
N THR A 3 8.42 -4.93 8.98
CA THR A 3 7.18 -4.92 9.75
C THR A 3 6.04 -5.43 8.87
N VAL A 4 5.42 -6.53 9.28
CA VAL A 4 4.25 -7.10 8.61
C VAL A 4 3.00 -6.76 9.41
N TYR A 5 1.98 -6.25 8.74
CA TYR A 5 0.68 -5.93 9.34
C TYR A 5 -0.29 -7.08 9.10
N LEU A 6 -0.95 -7.51 10.17
CA LEU A 6 -1.94 -8.56 10.15
C LEU A 6 -3.35 -7.97 10.16
N LYS A 7 -4.33 -8.71 9.62
CA LYS A 7 -5.74 -8.30 9.49
C LYS A 7 -6.42 -8.02 10.84
N ASN A 8 -5.89 -8.56 11.92
CA ASN A 8 -6.37 -8.34 13.28
C ASN A 8 -5.85 -7.03 13.92
N GLY A 9 -5.04 -6.25 13.18
CA GLY A 9 -4.45 -5.01 13.67
C GLY A 9 -3.13 -5.20 14.42
N GLU A 10 -2.62 -6.44 14.53
CA GLU A 10 -1.30 -6.69 15.07
C GLU A 10 -0.21 -6.39 14.03
N SER A 11 1.00 -6.10 14.53
CA SER A 11 2.18 -5.93 13.69
C SER A 11 3.33 -6.76 14.24
N VAL A 12 4.02 -7.46 13.34
CA VAL A 12 5.14 -8.33 13.69
C VAL A 12 6.39 -7.80 13.01
N GLN A 13 7.46 -7.65 13.81
CA GLN A 13 8.76 -7.19 13.33
C GLN A 13 9.71 -8.40 13.24
N MET A 14 10.30 -8.62 12.07
CA MET A 14 11.14 -9.79 11.83
C MET A 14 12.29 -9.50 10.85
N PRO A 15 13.33 -10.34 10.78
CA PRO A 15 14.37 -10.21 9.76
C PRO A 15 13.80 -10.45 8.36
N LEU A 16 14.45 -9.88 7.33
CA LEU A 16 14.03 -10.08 5.94
C LEU A 16 14.11 -11.55 5.53
N GLU A 17 15.08 -12.29 6.09
CA GLU A 17 15.32 -13.71 5.83
C GLU A 17 14.12 -14.59 6.19
N HIS A 18 13.31 -14.19 7.17
CA HIS A 18 12.12 -14.94 7.60
C HIS A 18 10.81 -14.42 6.99
N LEU A 19 10.88 -13.34 6.21
CA LEU A 19 9.69 -12.69 5.66
C LEU A 19 8.96 -13.62 4.68
N GLU A 20 9.69 -14.32 3.81
CA GLU A 20 9.10 -15.14 2.76
C GLU A 20 8.33 -16.33 3.34
N ASP A 21 8.95 -17.08 4.26
CA ASP A 21 8.30 -18.16 5.01
C ASP A 21 7.08 -17.65 5.80
N PHE A 22 7.20 -16.48 6.44
CA PHE A 22 6.10 -15.91 7.20
C PHE A 22 4.92 -15.52 6.31
N ILE A 23 5.18 -14.93 5.14
CA ILE A 23 4.16 -14.57 4.15
C ILE A 23 3.46 -15.82 3.63
N TYR A 24 4.21 -16.86 3.31
CA TYR A 24 3.64 -18.11 2.81
C TYR A 24 2.77 -18.80 3.86
N ALA A 25 3.25 -18.89 5.11
CA ALA A 25 2.52 -19.54 6.21
C ALA A 25 1.29 -18.74 6.70
N ASN A 26 1.28 -17.41 6.51
CA ASN A 26 0.25 -16.52 7.07
C ASN A 26 -0.49 -15.71 6.00
N GLN A 27 -0.51 -16.17 4.74
CA GLN A 27 -1.08 -15.45 3.61
C GLN A 27 -2.54 -15.01 3.84
N ASP A 28 -3.33 -15.81 4.56
CA ASP A 28 -4.72 -15.49 4.90
C ASP A 28 -4.85 -14.43 6.00
N LYS A 29 -3.86 -14.33 6.90
CA LYS A 29 -3.87 -13.43 8.06
C LYS A 29 -3.21 -12.09 7.78
N ILE A 30 -2.37 -12.02 6.75
CA ILE A 30 -1.68 -10.78 6.38
C ILE A 30 -2.68 -9.83 5.73
N ASP A 31 -2.65 -8.59 6.19
CA ASP A 31 -3.45 -7.54 5.58
C ASP A 31 -2.79 -7.11 4.27
N THR A 32 -3.21 -7.75 3.17
CA THR A 32 -2.76 -7.40 1.81
C THR A 32 -3.48 -6.17 1.27
N ARG A 33 -4.30 -5.49 2.08
CA ARG A 33 -4.78 -4.14 1.79
C ARG A 33 -3.59 -3.20 1.92
N PHE A 34 -2.69 -3.31 0.95
CA PHE A 34 -1.87 -2.22 0.48
C PHE A 34 -2.75 -0.99 0.57
N HIS A 35 -2.31 0.00 1.36
CA HIS A 35 -2.86 1.33 1.26
C HIS A 35 -2.73 1.73 -0.21
N GLN A 36 -3.76 1.45 -1.02
CA GLN A 36 -4.08 2.22 -2.19
C GLN A 36 -4.32 3.60 -1.61
N ARG A 37 -3.24 4.38 -1.45
CA ARG A 37 -3.33 5.82 -1.34
C ARG A 37 -4.22 6.19 -2.50
N ARG A 38 -5.42 6.61 -2.14
CA ARG A 38 -6.51 6.92 -3.04
C ARG A 38 -5.90 7.66 -4.22
N GLY A 39 -6.01 7.09 -5.40
CA GLY A 39 -5.97 7.84 -6.65
C GLY A 39 -7.18 8.77 -6.70
N SER A 40 -7.36 9.65 -5.72
CA SER A 40 -8.07 10.91 -5.88
C SER A 40 -7.15 11.85 -6.63
N GLY A 41 -6.86 11.44 -7.87
CA GLY A 41 -6.24 12.23 -8.92
C GLY A 41 -7.19 12.19 -10.11
N ARG A 42 -8.46 12.56 -9.89
CA ARG A 42 -9.16 13.30 -10.96
C ARG A 42 -8.30 14.52 -11.18
N GLY A 43 -7.40 14.42 -12.16
CA GLY A 43 -6.71 15.56 -12.71
C GLY A 43 -7.79 16.53 -13.16
N ASN A 44 -8.06 17.53 -12.33
CA ASN A 44 -8.53 18.80 -12.83
C ASN A 44 -7.33 19.36 -13.61
N VAL A 45 -7.19 18.93 -14.86
CA VAL A 45 -6.32 19.62 -15.81
C VAL A 45 -6.95 21.00 -15.94
N PRO A 46 -6.32 22.10 -15.47
CA PRO A 46 -6.82 23.40 -15.87
C PRO A 46 -6.63 23.46 -17.39
N SER A 47 -7.74 23.46 -18.14
CA SER A 47 -7.73 23.88 -19.53
C SER A 47 -7.16 25.29 -19.53
N ASN A 48 -5.91 25.42 -19.95
CA ASN A 48 -5.32 26.72 -20.21
C ASN A 48 -5.89 27.20 -21.55
N ASP A 49 -7.18 27.54 -21.56
CA ASP A 49 -7.81 28.41 -22.56
C ASP A 49 -7.25 29.81 -22.36
N THR A 50 -5.95 29.98 -22.65
CA THR A 50 -5.42 31.30 -22.97
C THR A 50 -5.94 31.63 -24.35
N ALA A 51 -7.05 32.35 -24.39
CA ALA A 51 -7.47 33.10 -25.55
C ALA A 51 -6.33 34.03 -25.97
N SER A 52 -5.58 33.65 -27.01
CA SER A 52 -4.80 34.61 -27.78
C SER A 52 -5.76 35.37 -28.69
N SER A 53 -5.83 36.67 -28.45
CA SER A 53 -6.40 37.70 -29.32
C SER A 53 -5.80 37.71 -30.72
#